data_AF-A0A242MZL7-F1
#
_entry.id   AF-A0A242MZL7-F1
#
_cell.length_a   1.000
_cell.length_b   1.000
_cell.length_c   1.000
_cell.angle_alpha   90.00
_cell.angle_beta   90.00
_cell.angle_gamma   90.00
#
_symmetry.space_group_name_H-M   'P 1'
#
loop_
_entity.id
_entity.type
_entity.pdbx_description
1 polymer ?
#
loop_
_entity_poly.entity_id
_entity_poly.type
_entity_poly.pdbx_seq_one_letter_code
_entity_poly.pdbx_strand_id
1 'polypeptide(L)'
;MRGFDGETMLAAERGFFWRNELQWPVFKTGQMLYAGIDYGRVFGPNTAFLAGTQLAGAVIGIRVGLPARFVGFSYDLFVGAPIYKPGGFPTSRVTVGMQATAQF
;
A
#
# COMPACT_ATOMS: atom_id res chain seq x y z
N MET A 1 1.88 -5.64 -1.15
CA MET A 1 2.12 -4.71 -0.02
C MET A 1 2.19 -3.30 -0.58
N ARG A 2 1.78 -2.26 0.15
CA ARG A 2 1.89 -0.88 -0.34
C ARG A 2 3.36 -0.46 -0.40
N GLY A 3 3.68 0.43 -1.34
CA GLY A 3 5.07 0.80 -1.65
C GLY A 3 5.78 -0.12 -2.64
N PHE A 4 5.12 -1.15 -3.14
CA PHE A 4 5.59 -2.00 -4.23
C PHE A 4 4.64 -1.84 -5.43
N ASP A 5 5.15 -2.06 -6.64
CA ASP A 5 4.39 -2.00 -7.90
C ASP A 5 3.39 -3.15 -8.07
N GLY A 6 3.57 -4.27 -7.36
CA GLY A 6 2.64 -5.40 -7.40
C GLY A 6 2.93 -6.41 -8.53
N GLU A 7 3.89 -6.10 -9.40
CA GLU A 7 4.36 -6.99 -10.47
C GLU A 7 5.09 -8.23 -9.93
N THR A 8 5.62 -8.14 -8.70
CA THR A 8 6.29 -9.26 -8.04
C THR A 8 5.85 -9.36 -6.60
N MET A 9 5.65 -10.60 -6.14
CA MET A 9 5.21 -10.91 -4.78
C MET A 9 6.07 -12.03 -4.18
N LEU A 10 6.28 -11.96 -2.86
CA LEU A 10 6.84 -13.08 -2.09
C LEU A 10 5.72 -14.02 -1.68
N ALA A 11 5.84 -15.29 -2.05
CA ALA A 11 4.90 -16.33 -1.69
C ALA A 11 5.65 -17.57 -1.16
N ALA A 12 5.16 -18.13 -0.06
CA ALA A 12 5.60 -19.40 0.50
C ALA A 12 4.43 -20.07 1.24
N GLU A 13 4.68 -21.20 1.89
CA GLU A 13 3.68 -22.00 2.60
C GLU A 13 3.05 -21.27 3.79
N ARG A 14 3.83 -20.40 4.45
CA ARG A 14 3.39 -19.59 5.58
C ARG A 14 3.88 -18.16 5.43
N GLY A 15 3.19 -17.24 6.08
CA GLY A 15 3.61 -15.86 6.13
C GLY A 15 2.93 -15.06 7.22
N PHE A 16 3.50 -13.89 7.48
CA PHE A 16 2.97 -12.87 8.35
C PHE A 16 2.90 -11.56 7.57
N PHE A 17 1.83 -10.81 7.77
CA PHE A 17 1.64 -9.48 7.18
C PHE A 17 1.15 -8.52 8.26
N TRP A 18 1.77 -7.36 8.31
CA TRP A 18 1.45 -6.27 9.21
C TRP A 18 1.28 -4.98 8.41
N ARG A 19 0.18 -4.29 8.68
CA ARG A 19 -0.17 -3.03 8.05
C ARG A 19 -0.53 -2.02 9.12
N ASN A 20 0.10 -0.86 9.07
CA ASN A 20 -0.24 0.30 9.88
C ASN A 20 -0.52 1.51 8.99
N GLU A 21 -1.46 2.33 9.41
CA GLU A 21 -1.86 3.54 8.72
C GLU A 21 -2.24 4.59 9.74
N LEU A 22 -1.69 5.78 9.57
CA LEU A 22 -2.07 6.99 10.27
C LEU A 22 -2.87 7.85 9.31
N GLN A 23 -4.05 8.28 9.73
CA GLN A 23 -4.92 9.18 8.97
C GLN A 23 -5.03 10.53 9.67
N TRP A 24 -5.00 11.60 8.89
CA TRP A 24 -5.09 12.97 9.34
C TRP A 24 -6.22 13.70 8.60
N PRO A 25 -7.38 13.94 9.24
CA PRO A 25 -8.46 14.69 8.62
C PRO A 25 -8.05 16.17 8.45
N VAL A 26 -8.25 16.71 7.25
CA VAL A 26 -7.92 18.11 6.92
C VAL A 26 -9.13 18.99 7.24
N PHE A 27 -9.19 19.50 8.47
CA PHE A 27 -10.28 20.36 8.94
C PHE A 27 -11.67 19.76 8.62
N LYS A 28 -12.56 20.53 7.98
CA LYS A 28 -13.91 20.12 7.55
C LYS A 28 -14.03 20.02 6.02
N THR A 29 -12.93 19.80 5.31
CA THR A 29 -12.93 19.83 3.83
C THR A 29 -13.39 18.51 3.19
N GLY A 30 -13.59 17.46 3.97
CA GLY A 30 -13.83 16.10 3.46
C GLY A 30 -12.55 15.43 2.93
N GLN A 31 -11.39 16.07 3.08
CA GLN A 31 -10.09 15.52 2.70
C GLN A 31 -9.40 14.87 3.92
N MET A 32 -8.64 13.82 3.65
CA MET A 32 -7.91 13.03 4.62
C MET A 32 -6.54 12.69 4.06
N LEU A 33 -5.49 13.19 4.69
CA LEU A 33 -4.14 12.75 4.40
C LEU A 33 -3.88 11.44 5.13
N TYR A 34 -3.05 10.57 4.57
CA TYR A 34 -2.62 9.38 5.28
C TYR A 34 -1.18 9.03 4.98
N ALA A 35 -0.56 8.35 5.94
CA ALA A 35 0.74 7.72 5.81
C ALA A 35 0.66 6.30 6.35
N GLY A 36 1.30 5.35 5.68
CA GLY A 36 1.24 3.95 6.04
C GLY A 36 2.57 3.25 5.89
N ILE A 37 2.75 2.21 6.71
CA ILE A 37 3.87 1.29 6.64
C ILE A 37 3.29 -0.13 6.60
N ASP A 38 3.76 -0.91 5.63
CA ASP A 38 3.42 -2.32 5.46
C ASP A 38 4.71 -3.13 5.62
N TYR A 39 4.65 -4.22 6.39
CA TYR A 39 5.72 -5.21 6.50
C TYR A 39 5.13 -6.61 6.28
N GLY A 40 5.84 -7.48 5.60
CA GLY A 40 5.50 -8.88 5.63
C GLY A 40 6.68 -9.78 5.39
N ARG A 41 6.52 -11.01 5.86
CA ARG A 41 7.54 -12.04 5.85
C ARG A 41 6.93 -13.38 5.54
N VAL A 42 7.60 -14.17 4.72
CA VAL A 42 7.20 -15.54 4.39
C VAL A 42 8.15 -16.55 5.03
N PHE A 43 7.64 -17.74 5.33
CA PHE A 43 8.36 -18.81 6.02
C PHE A 43 7.96 -20.17 5.44
N GLY A 44 8.86 -21.14 5.54
CA GLY A 44 8.61 -22.52 5.10
C GLY A 44 9.78 -23.08 4.29
N PRO A 45 9.78 -24.40 4.01
CA PRO A 45 10.87 -25.05 3.29
C PRO A 45 11.20 -24.40 1.95
N ASN A 46 10.19 -23.96 1.19
CA ASN A 46 10.41 -23.34 -0.12
C ASN A 46 11.03 -21.94 -0.07
N THR A 47 11.12 -21.31 1.11
CA THR A 47 11.78 -20.00 1.24
C THR A 47 13.27 -20.03 0.95
N ALA A 48 13.92 -21.21 0.98
CA ALA A 48 15.32 -21.39 0.60
C ALA A 48 15.61 -21.04 -0.87
N PHE A 49 14.59 -21.07 -1.74
CA PHE A 49 14.72 -20.77 -3.17
C PHE A 49 14.29 -19.34 -3.52
N LEU A 50 13.85 -18.55 -2.54
CA LEU A 50 13.42 -17.17 -2.76
C LEU A 50 14.61 -16.21 -2.67
N ALA A 51 14.60 -15.16 -3.49
CA ALA A 51 15.58 -14.06 -3.43
C ALA A 51 15.61 -13.35 -2.06
N GLY A 52 14.55 -13.49 -1.27
CA GLY A 52 14.52 -13.20 0.15
C GLY A 52 13.14 -13.47 0.72
N THR A 53 12.99 -13.25 2.02
CA THR A 53 11.79 -13.68 2.77
C THR A 53 10.97 -12.55 3.33
N GLN A 54 11.41 -11.29 3.22
CA GLN A 54 10.71 -10.15 3.84
C GLN A 54 10.65 -8.96 2.89
N LEU A 55 9.59 -8.17 3.02
CA LEU A 55 9.37 -6.91 2.32
C LEU A 55 8.84 -5.88 3.31
N ALA A 56 9.27 -4.62 3.16
CA ALA A 56 8.70 -3.49 3.87
C ALA A 56 8.48 -2.33 2.90
N GLY A 57 7.34 -1.66 2.99
CA GLY A 57 7.00 -0.55 2.11
C GLY A 57 6.30 0.57 2.87
N ALA A 58 6.47 1.79 2.37
CA ALA A 58 5.78 2.98 2.86
C ALA A 58 4.83 3.50 1.79
N VAL A 59 3.81 4.21 2.25
CA VAL A 59 2.88 4.94 1.39
C VAL A 59 2.49 6.24 2.05
N ILE A 60 2.28 7.26 1.24
CA ILE A 60 1.55 8.47 1.61
C ILE A 60 0.45 8.70 0.59
N GLY A 61 -0.66 9.28 1.02
CA GLY A 61 -1.76 9.55 0.11
C GLY A 61 -2.75 10.56 0.64
N ILE A 62 -3.69 10.91 -0.24
CA ILE A 62 -4.81 11.77 0.05
C ILE A 62 -6.08 11.06 -0.40
N ARG A 63 -7.06 11.01 0.50
CA ARG A 63 -8.41 10.57 0.22
C ARG A 63 -9.35 11.74 0.35
N VAL A 64 -10.28 11.88 -0.58
CA VAL A 64 -11.28 12.93 -0.56
C VAL A 64 -12.65 12.31 -0.75
N GLY A 65 -13.57 12.64 0.14
CA GLY A 65 -14.98 12.28 0.04
C GLY A 65 -15.83 13.54 -0.16
N LEU A 66 -16.58 13.58 -1.25
CA LEU A 66 -17.59 14.61 -1.52
C LEU A 66 -18.98 13.97 -1.39
N PRO A 67 -19.64 14.11 -0.23
CA PRO A 67 -21.04 13.72 -0.12
C PRO A 67 -21.90 14.71 -0.92
N ALA A 68 -22.50 14.28 -2.03
CA ALA A 68 -23.57 15.03 -2.68
C ALA A 68 -24.93 14.40 -2.33
N ARG A 69 -25.98 15.23 -2.36
CA ARG A 69 -27.35 14.89 -1.90
C ARG A 69 -27.96 13.66 -2.58
N PHE A 70 -27.45 13.28 -3.76
CA PHE A 70 -27.94 12.16 -4.57
C PHE A 70 -26.84 11.23 -5.09
N VAL A 71 -25.55 11.60 -4.92
CA VAL A 71 -24.40 10.80 -5.39
C VAL A 71 -23.23 11.01 -4.43
N GLY A 72 -22.66 9.93 -3.90
CA GLY A 72 -21.39 9.99 -3.19
C GLY A 72 -20.23 9.83 -4.17
N PHE A 73 -19.26 10.76 -4.14
CA PHE A 73 -18.02 10.61 -4.90
C PHE A 73 -16.81 10.57 -3.96
N SER A 74 -15.90 9.64 -4.20
CA SER A 74 -14.63 9.59 -3.50
C SER A 74 -13.47 9.33 -4.45
N TYR A 75 -12.31 9.89 -4.13
CA TYR A 75 -11.06 9.57 -4.80
C TYR A 75 -9.91 9.40 -3.80
N ASP A 76 -8.95 8.57 -4.16
CA ASP A 76 -7.72 8.27 -3.42
C ASP A 76 -6.54 8.41 -4.38
N LEU A 77 -5.54 9.21 -4.01
CA LEU A 77 -4.27 9.34 -4.73
C LEU A 77 -3.15 9.00 -3.78
N PHE A 78 -2.21 8.16 -4.21
CA PHE A 78 -1.11 7.74 -3.35
C PHE A 78 0.22 7.59 -4.08
N VAL A 79 1.29 7.76 -3.31
CA VAL A 79 2.67 7.48 -3.70
C VAL A 79 3.27 6.56 -2.64
N GLY A 80 3.91 5.49 -3.08
CA GLY A 80 4.59 4.55 -2.20
C GLY A 80 5.98 4.20 -2.69
N ALA A 81 6.81 3.70 -1.77
CA ALA A 81 8.15 3.23 -2.07
C ALA A 81 8.52 2.05 -1.18
N PRO A 82 9.40 1.14 -1.64
CA PRO A 82 9.92 0.06 -0.82
C PRO A 82 10.89 0.65 0.22
N ILE A 83 10.64 0.38 1.51
CA ILE A 83 11.58 0.70 2.61
C ILE A 83 12.65 -0.40 2.70
N TYR A 84 12.25 -1.66 2.56
CA TYR A 84 13.14 -2.80 2.54
C TYR A 84 12.72 -3.77 1.45
N LYS A 85 13.68 -4.22 0.65
CA LYS A 85 13.53 -5.32 -0.30
C LYS A 85 14.81 -6.16 -0.36
N PRO A 86 14.71 -7.48 -0.57
CA PRO A 86 15.89 -8.33 -0.77
C PRO A 86 16.70 -7.88 -1.99
N GLY A 87 18.00 -8.22 -1.98
CA GLY A 87 18.88 -7.98 -3.12
C GLY A 87 18.33 -8.64 -4.38
N GLY A 88 18.34 -7.91 -5.51
CA GLY A 88 17.82 -8.42 -6.78
C GLY A 88 16.29 -8.55 -6.86
N PHE A 89 15.52 -8.19 -5.82
CA PHE A 89 14.07 -8.22 -5.89
C PHE A 89 13.57 -7.18 -6.92
N PRO A 90 12.90 -7.63 -8.01
CA PRO A 90 12.47 -6.76 -9.09
C PRO A 90 11.24 -5.98 -8.65
N THR A 91 11.42 -4.67 -8.44
CA THR A 91 10.33 -3.75 -8.14
C THR A 91 10.79 -2.32 -8.39
N SER A 92 9.83 -1.47 -8.70
CA SER A 92 9.99 -0.05 -8.91
C SER A 92 10.46 0.65 -7.64
N ARG A 93 11.23 1.74 -7.80
CA ARG A 93 11.68 2.57 -6.66
C ARG A 93 10.55 3.41 -6.06
N VAL A 94 9.55 3.74 -6.88
CA VAL A 94 8.39 4.54 -6.52
C VAL A 94 7.19 3.98 -7.29
N THR A 95 6.06 3.85 -6.60
CA THR A 95 4.77 3.45 -7.16
C THR A 95 3.78 4.58 -6.94
N VAL A 96 3.06 4.98 -7.98
CA VAL A 96 1.97 5.96 -7.89
C VAL A 96 0.68 5.27 -8.28
N GLY A 97 -0.41 5.54 -7.56
CA GLY A 97 -1.71 4.98 -7.87
C GLY A 97 -2.84 5.94 -7.57
N MET A 98 -3.98 5.65 -8.21
CA MET A 98 -5.22 6.38 -8.00
C MET A 98 -6.42 5.43 -7.99
N GLN A 99 -7.44 5.78 -7.23
CA GLN A 99 -8.74 5.13 -7.24
C GLN A 99 -9.85 6.18 -7.17
N ALA A 100 -10.92 5.98 -7.93
CA ALA A 100 -12.11 6.83 -7.86
C ALA A 100 -13.36 5.94 -7.80
N THR A 101 -14.32 6.32 -6.97
CA THR A 101 -15.56 5.59 -6.76
C THR A 101 -16.73 6.56 -6.76
N ALA A 102 -17.81 6.20 -7.45
CA ALA A 102 -19.09 6.90 -7.42
C ALA A 102 -20.18 5.93 -6.95
N GLN A 103 -21.04 6.38 -6.03
CA GLN A 103 -22.18 5.62 -5.52
C GLN A 103 -23.46 6.43 -5.74
N PHE A 104 -24.44 5.81 -6.38
CA PHE A 104 -25.74 6.38 -6.76
C PHE A 104 -26.90 5.58 -6.14
#